data_AF-A0A1X7LSN7-F1
#
_entry.id   AF-A0A1X7LSN7-F1
#
_cell.length_a   1.000
_cell.length_b   1.000
_cell.length_c   1.000
_cell.angle_alpha   90.00
_cell.angle_beta   90.00
_cell.angle_gamma   90.00
#
_symmetry.space_group_name_H-M   'P 1'
#
loop_
_entity.id
_entity.type
_entity.pdbx_description
1 polymer ?
#
loop_
_entity_poly.entity_id
_entity_poly.type
_entity_poly.pdbx_seq_one_letter_code
_entity_poly.pdbx_strand_id
1 'polypeptide(L)'
;MKDPSYTCKIRRIKLEHTYFPEGLNSNMISLMDEVEELLSKAYYAGYEQAKDEQSQVWSNQAALGYVISAAEQVGMESDAITQLIRSIHRVFDTLTLSEAAVCYRQSQY
;
A
#
# COMPACT_ATOMS: atom_id res chain seq x y z
N MET A 1 -11.98 -1.33 -4.73
CA MET A 1 -12.80 -0.22 -4.18
C MET A 1 -12.93 0.87 -5.25
N LYS A 2 -13.80 0.67 -6.25
CA LYS A 2 -14.05 1.61 -7.35
C LYS A 2 -15.56 1.81 -7.45
N ASP A 3 -16.15 2.43 -6.44
CA ASP A 3 -17.51 2.96 -6.56
C ASP A 3 -17.40 4.48 -6.72
N PRO A 4 -17.61 5.02 -7.94
CA PRO A 4 -17.60 6.45 -8.19
C PRO A 4 -18.70 7.22 -7.44
N SER A 5 -19.68 6.52 -6.83
CA SER A 5 -20.82 7.13 -6.14
C SER A 5 -20.55 7.54 -4.68
N TYR A 6 -19.32 7.36 -4.18
CA TYR A 6 -18.96 7.66 -2.78
C TYR A 6 -17.95 8.80 -2.66
N THR A 7 -18.25 9.97 -3.23
CA THR A 7 -17.39 11.15 -3.11
C THR A 7 -17.62 11.87 -1.77
N CYS A 8 -16.58 12.57 -1.28
CA CYS A 8 -16.69 13.43 -0.08
C CYS A 8 -17.90 14.36 -0.17
N LYS A 9 -18.21 14.88 -1.37
CA LYS A 9 -19.40 15.68 -1.67
C LYS A 9 -20.72 15.01 -1.38
N ILE A 10 -20.91 13.78 -1.84
CA ILE A 10 -22.14 13.01 -1.63
C ILE A 10 -22.32 12.72 -0.14
N ARG A 11 -21.21 12.43 0.57
CA ARG A 11 -21.24 12.21 2.01
C ARG A 11 -21.54 13.49 2.79
N ARG A 12 -20.95 14.63 2.39
CA ARG A 12 -21.21 15.95 2.97
C ARG A 12 -22.70 16.28 2.90
N ILE A 13 -23.31 16.23 1.71
CA ILE A 13 -24.75 16.50 1.50
C ILE A 13 -25.63 15.59 2.37
N LYS A 14 -25.28 14.31 2.48
CA LYS A 14 -26.02 13.38 3.33
C LYS A 14 -25.92 13.75 4.82
N LEU A 15 -24.74 14.15 5.29
CA LEU A 15 -24.52 14.59 6.66
C LEU A 15 -25.27 15.91 6.94
N GLU A 16 -25.28 16.84 5.99
CA GLU A 16 -26.04 18.08 6.07
C GLU A 16 -27.52 17.80 6.32
N HIS A 17 -28.13 16.95 5.50
CA HIS A 17 -29.55 16.58 5.66
C HIS A 17 -29.83 15.82 6.97
N THR A 18 -28.84 15.11 7.50
CA THR A 18 -29.00 14.29 8.72
C THR A 18 -28.91 15.15 9.98
N TYR A 19 -27.96 16.08 10.04
CA TYR A 19 -27.63 16.83 11.25
C TYR A 19 -28.14 18.27 11.24
N PHE A 20 -28.49 18.80 10.06
CA PHE A 20 -28.99 20.17 9.88
C PHE A 20 -30.29 20.15 9.04
N PRO A 21 -31.38 19.59 9.59
CA PRO A 21 -32.64 19.44 8.86
C PRO A 21 -33.30 20.78 8.47
N GLU A 22 -32.99 21.87 9.19
CA GLU A 22 -33.44 23.23 8.86
C GLU A 22 -32.57 23.92 7.80
N GLY A 23 -31.52 23.23 7.32
CA GLY A 23 -30.56 23.75 6.35
C GLY A 23 -29.40 24.50 7.00
N LEU A 24 -28.39 24.78 6.17
CA LEU A 24 -27.21 25.55 6.54
C LEU A 24 -27.33 26.98 6.00
N ASN A 25 -26.87 27.95 6.78
CA ASN A 25 -26.69 29.31 6.26
C ASN A 25 -25.42 29.41 5.39
N SER A 26 -25.27 30.52 4.67
CA SER A 26 -24.17 30.69 3.69
C SER A 26 -22.77 30.54 4.30
N ASN A 27 -22.54 31.00 5.53
CA ASN A 27 -21.24 30.87 6.20
C ASN A 27 -20.94 29.40 6.55
N MET A 28 -21.97 28.66 6.98
CA MET A 28 -21.84 27.24 7.29
C MET A 28 -21.62 26.41 6.03
N ILE A 29 -22.29 26.74 4.91
CA ILE A 29 -22.05 26.09 3.61
C ILE A 29 -20.60 26.31 3.18
N SER A 30 -20.10 27.56 3.25
CA SER A 30 -18.70 27.88 2.91
C SER A 30 -17.71 27.07 3.75
N LEU A 31 -17.94 26.98 5.06
CA LEU A 31 -17.11 26.16 5.95
C LEU A 31 -17.13 24.68 5.55
N MET A 32 -18.30 24.13 5.25
CA MET A 32 -18.44 22.72 4.88
C MET A 32 -17.76 22.39 3.54
N ASP A 33 -17.77 23.33 2.60
CA ASP A 33 -17.08 23.20 1.31
C ASP A 33 -15.54 23.26 1.50
N GLU A 34 -15.04 24.15 2.34
CA GLU A 34 -13.61 24.20 2.70
C GLU A 34 -13.15 22.91 3.39
N VAL A 35 -13.96 22.36 4.30
CA VAL A 35 -13.68 21.08 4.96
C VAL A 35 -13.68 19.92 3.96
N GLU A 36 -14.62 19.89 3.02
CA GLU A 36 -14.67 18.88 1.94
C GLU A 36 -13.38 18.92 1.11
N GLU A 37 -12.92 20.12 0.74
CA GLU A 37 -11.70 20.32 -0.02
C GLU A 37 -10.46 19.87 0.76
N LEU A 38 -10.35 20.24 2.03
CA LEU A 38 -9.25 19.84 2.90
C LEU A 38 -9.17 18.32 3.08
N LEU A 39 -10.30 17.66 3.33
CA LEU A 39 -10.35 16.20 3.47
C LEU A 39 -9.95 15.50 2.16
N SER A 40 -10.42 16.02 1.02
CA SER A 40 -10.05 15.49 -0.28
C SER A 40 -8.55 15.62 -0.53
N LYS A 41 -7.97 16.79 -0.27
CA LYS A 41 -6.52 17.03 -0.39
C LYS A 41 -5.72 16.13 0.55
N ALA A 42 -6.14 15.98 1.81
CA ALA A 42 -5.46 15.13 2.79
C ALA A 42 -5.48 13.65 2.37
N TYR A 43 -6.62 13.17 1.86
CA TYR A 43 -6.72 11.82 1.31
C TYR A 43 -5.76 11.61 0.13
N TYR A 44 -5.75 12.52 -0.84
CA TYR A 44 -4.85 12.42 -1.99
C TYR A 44 -3.38 12.53 -1.59
N ALA A 45 -3.02 13.42 -0.66
CA ALA A 45 -1.66 13.54 -0.15
C ALA A 45 -1.21 12.25 0.55
N GLY A 46 -2.06 11.66 1.41
CA GLY A 46 -1.78 10.39 2.05
C GLY A 46 -1.72 9.22 1.06
N TYR A 47 -2.57 9.22 0.04
CA TYR A 47 -2.55 8.21 -1.02
C TYR A 47 -1.26 8.30 -1.87
N GLU A 48 -0.88 9.49 -2.30
CA GLU A 48 0.36 9.69 -3.06
C GLU A 48 1.60 9.39 -2.20
N GLN A 49 1.61 9.78 -0.92
CA GLN A 49 2.68 9.39 0.01
C GLN A 49 2.76 7.85 0.16
N ALA A 50 1.63 7.17 0.36
CA ALA A 50 1.60 5.72 0.47
C ALA A 50 1.99 5.01 -0.84
N LYS A 51 1.71 5.64 -1.99
CA LYS A 51 2.08 5.18 -3.32
C LYS A 51 3.58 5.39 -3.59
N ASP A 52 4.17 6.47 -3.09
CA ASP A 52 5.61 6.71 -3.15
C ASP A 52 6.39 5.78 -2.20
N GLU A 53 5.83 5.44 -1.03
CA GLU A 53 6.33 4.36 -0.16
C GLU A 53 6.19 2.97 -0.84
N GLN A 54 5.28 2.82 -1.81
CA GLN A 54 5.13 1.63 -2.68
C GLN A 54 5.96 1.72 -3.97
N SER A 55 6.84 2.71 -4.15
CA SER A 55 7.55 2.96 -5.41
C SER A 55 8.47 1.82 -5.88
N GLN A 56 8.68 0.78 -5.07
CA GLN A 56 9.00 -0.55 -5.57
C GLN A 56 8.05 -1.57 -4.97
N VAL A 57 6.91 -1.78 -5.64
CA VAL A 57 5.98 -2.88 -5.32
C VAL A 57 6.79 -4.17 -5.28
N TRP A 58 6.79 -4.82 -4.11
CA TRP A 58 7.49 -6.08 -3.92
C TRP A 58 7.04 -7.10 -4.97
N SER A 59 8.01 -7.74 -5.63
CA SER A 59 7.77 -8.78 -6.63
C SER A 59 8.57 -10.03 -6.27
N ASN A 60 7.87 -11.12 -5.92
CA ASN A 60 8.48 -12.43 -5.65
C ASN A 60 9.33 -12.89 -6.84
N GLN A 61 8.89 -12.62 -8.07
CA GLN A 61 9.64 -13.00 -9.27
C GLN A 61 10.95 -12.23 -9.39
N ALA A 62 10.93 -10.92 -9.13
CA ALA A 62 12.16 -10.11 -9.13
C ALA A 62 13.12 -10.55 -8.03
N ALA A 63 12.60 -10.85 -6.83
CA ALA A 63 13.40 -11.36 -5.71
C ALA A 63 14.09 -12.69 -6.05
N LEU A 64 13.37 -13.64 -6.67
CA LEU A 64 13.98 -14.89 -7.15
C LEU A 64 15.05 -14.62 -8.22
N GLY A 65 14.80 -13.69 -9.14
CA GLY A 65 15.78 -13.27 -10.14
C GLY A 65 17.08 -12.77 -9.51
N TYR A 66 17.00 -11.89 -8.51
CA TYR A 66 18.19 -11.41 -7.78
C TYR A 66 18.95 -12.55 -7.09
N VAL A 67 18.23 -13.49 -6.46
CA VAL A 67 18.85 -14.64 -5.81
C VAL A 67 19.56 -15.55 -6.82
N ILE A 68 18.94 -15.85 -7.97
CA ILE A 68 19.57 -16.64 -9.03
C ILE A 68 20.85 -15.95 -9.52
N SER A 69 20.78 -14.66 -9.84
CA SER A 69 21.94 -13.92 -10.32
C SER A 69 23.07 -13.86 -9.29
N ALA A 70 22.76 -13.63 -8.01
CA ALA A 70 23.76 -13.64 -6.94
C ALA A 70 24.37 -15.04 -6.74
N ALA A 71 23.53 -16.08 -6.79
CA ALA A 71 23.94 -17.48 -6.68
C ALA A 71 24.90 -17.91 -7.79
N GLU A 72 24.59 -17.55 -9.04
CA GLU A 72 25.44 -17.82 -10.20
C GLU A 72 26.78 -17.09 -10.08
N GLN A 73 26.78 -15.84 -9.61
CA GLN A 73 28.00 -15.04 -9.42
C GLN A 73 28.96 -15.64 -8.40
N VAL A 74 28.45 -16.30 -7.36
CA VAL A 74 29.28 -16.99 -6.36
C VAL A 74 29.63 -18.44 -6.76
N GLY A 75 29.24 -18.87 -7.97
CA GLY A 75 29.57 -20.18 -8.51
C GLY A 75 28.76 -21.33 -7.92
N MET A 76 27.53 -21.07 -7.46
CA MET A 76 26.68 -22.14 -6.93
C MET A 76 26.19 -23.08 -8.05
N GLU A 77 26.21 -24.38 -7.80
CA GLU A 77 25.79 -25.40 -8.76
C GLU A 77 24.29 -25.31 -9.08
N SER A 78 23.92 -25.59 -10.33
CA SER A 78 22.54 -25.43 -10.85
C SER A 78 21.48 -26.21 -10.03
N ASP A 79 21.82 -27.43 -9.60
CA ASP A 79 20.91 -28.24 -8.76
C ASP A 79 20.69 -27.59 -7.38
N ALA A 80 21.73 -26.99 -6.80
CA ALA A 80 21.64 -26.27 -5.54
C ALA A 80 20.82 -24.97 -5.68
N ILE A 81 21.00 -24.24 -6.78
CA ILE A 81 20.18 -23.06 -7.13
C ILE A 81 18.71 -23.48 -7.23
N THR A 82 18.42 -24.57 -7.94
CA THR A 82 17.06 -25.08 -8.11
C THR A 82 16.40 -25.43 -6.76
N GLN A 83 17.14 -26.08 -5.87
CA GLN A 83 16.65 -26.39 -4.52
C GLN A 83 16.42 -25.13 -3.69
N LEU A 84 17.35 -24.16 -3.74
CA LEU A 84 17.24 -22.89 -3.05
C LEU A 84 15.99 -22.12 -3.49
N ILE A 85 15.76 -22.01 -4.80
CA ILE A 85 14.61 -21.29 -5.36
C ILE A 85 13.28 -21.94 -4.98
N ARG A 86 13.19 -23.27 -4.98
CA ARG A 86 12.00 -23.99 -4.50
C ARG A 86 11.75 -23.74 -3.01
N SER A 87 12.81 -23.66 -2.21
CA SER A 87 12.70 -23.35 -0.78
C SER A 87 12.21 -21.93 -0.55
N ILE A 88 12.80 -20.94 -1.23
CA ILE A 88 12.43 -19.52 -1.12
C ILE A 88 10.97 -19.31 -1.58
N HIS A 89 10.54 -19.97 -2.66
CA HIS A 89 9.15 -19.88 -3.09
C HIS A 89 8.17 -20.34 -2.00
N ARG A 90 8.46 -21.45 -1.30
CA ARG A 90 7.64 -21.91 -0.18
C ARG A 90 7.66 -20.94 1.00
N VAL A 91 8.81 -20.30 1.25
CA VAL A 91 8.94 -19.25 2.26
C VAL A 91 8.06 -18.05 1.93
N PHE A 92 8.00 -17.61 0.67
CA PHE A 92 7.12 -16.51 0.26
C PHE A 92 5.62 -16.80 0.48
N ASP A 93 5.20 -18.06 0.35
CA ASP A 93 3.82 -18.45 0.60
C ASP A 93 3.46 -18.53 2.10
N THR A 94 4.46 -18.53 2.98
CA THR A 94 4.28 -18.82 4.41
C THR A 94 4.66 -17.67 5.34
N LEU A 95 5.56 -16.79 4.92
CA LEU A 95 6.01 -15.62 5.69
C LEU A 95 5.51 -14.32 5.07
N THR A 96 5.02 -13.42 5.90
CA THR A 96 4.73 -12.05 5.49
C THR A 96 6.03 -11.24 5.30
N LEU A 97 5.95 -10.13 4.55
CA LEU A 97 7.11 -9.24 4.34
C LEU A 97 7.70 -8.72 5.66
N SER A 98 6.85 -8.41 6.63
CA SER A 98 7.28 -7.93 7.95
C SER A 98 8.07 -8.99 8.72
N GLU A 99 7.60 -10.24 8.71
CA GLU A 99 8.28 -11.36 9.39
C GLU A 99 9.62 -11.69 8.71
N ALA A 100 9.65 -11.73 7.37
CA ALA A 100 10.89 -11.92 6.63
C ALA A 100 11.93 -10.83 6.94
N ALA A 101 11.49 -9.56 7.07
CA ALA A 101 12.35 -8.46 7.44
C ALA A 101 12.88 -8.58 8.89
N VAL A 102 12.08 -9.13 9.82
CA VAL A 102 12.56 -9.46 11.18
C VAL A 102 13.64 -10.53 11.12
N CYS A 103 13.45 -11.59 10.33
CA CYS A 103 14.45 -12.64 10.15
C CYS A 103 15.79 -12.08 9.67
N TYR A 104 15.78 -11.19 8.67
CA TYR A 104 17.00 -10.55 8.19
C TYR A 104 17.68 -9.71 9.28
N ARG A 105 16.93 -8.84 9.97
CA ARG A 105 17.47 -7.98 11.04
C ARG A 105 18.07 -8.74 12.22
N GLN A 106 17.65 -9.98 12.44
CA GLN A 106 18.16 -10.85 13.51
C GLN A 106 19.28 -11.78 13.04
N SER A 107 19.57 -11.80 11.74
CA SER A 107 20.59 -12.65 11.14
C SER A 107 22.00 -12.07 11.33
N GLN A 108 23.03 -12.91 11.16
CA GLN A 108 24.43 -12.45 11.13
C GLN A 108 24.87 -11.95 9.74
N TYR A 109 23.97 -12.02 8.76
CA TYR A 109 24.13 -11.58 7.37
C TYR A 109 23.33 -10.31 7.10
#